data_AF-A0A200Q0E7-F1
#
_entry.id   AF-A0A200Q0E7-F1
#
_cell.length_a   1.000
_cell.length_b   1.000
_cell.length_c   1.000
_cell.angle_alpha   90.00
_cell.angle_beta   90.00
_cell.angle_gamma   90.00
#
_symmetry.space_group_name_H-M   'P 1'
#
loop_
_entity.id
_entity.type
_entity.pdbx_description
1 polymer ?
#
loop_
_entity_poly.entity_id
_entity_poly.type
_entity_poly.pdbx_seq_one_letter_code
_entity_poly.pdbx_strand_id
1 'polypeptide(L)'
;MSEGTPVRDHILIMMGLFNVLDTLGSNMDDEFKEDVILASLPSSFSQFIMTFNMNKMKMTLPDLMNELTVAEGIIKGHKSGSINVAEEQLECQ
;
A
#
# COMPACT_ATOMS: atom_id res chain seq x y z
N MET A 1 -3.50 9.77 -4.56
CA MET A 1 -2.50 9.60 -5.65
C MET A 1 -3.17 9.05 -6.90
N SER A 2 -2.50 9.06 -8.05
CA SER A 2 -3.00 8.45 -9.29
C SER A 2 -2.32 7.10 -9.57
N GLU A 3 -2.96 6.23 -10.36
CA GLU A 3 -2.38 4.94 -10.80
C GLU A 3 -1.00 5.15 -11.45
N GLY A 4 -0.03 4.29 -11.11
CA GLY A 4 1.34 4.37 -11.63
C GLY A 4 2.26 5.36 -10.91
N THR A 5 1.74 6.22 -10.02
CA THR A 5 2.58 7.03 -9.13
C THR A 5 3.26 6.12 -8.09
N PRO A 6 4.59 6.22 -7.88
CA PRO A 6 5.27 5.45 -6.84
C PRO A 6 4.68 5.68 -5.45
N VAL A 7 4.18 4.62 -4.83
CA VAL A 7 3.49 4.70 -3.53
C VAL A 7 4.40 5.24 -2.42
N ARG A 8 5.69 4.87 -2.45
CA ARG A 8 6.69 5.30 -1.46
C ARG A 8 6.83 6.83 -1.41
N ASP A 9 6.96 7.47 -2.56
CA ASP A 9 7.15 8.92 -2.63
C ASP A 9 5.91 9.67 -2.15
N HIS A 10 4.72 9.16 -2.50
CA HIS A 10 3.45 9.70 -2.04
C HIS A 10 3.31 9.65 -0.51
N ILE A 11 3.64 8.52 0.12
CA ILE A 11 3.55 8.36 1.58
C ILE A 11 4.58 9.25 2.30
N LEU A 12 5.80 9.39 1.78
CA LEU A 12 6.79 10.31 2.34
C LEU A 12 6.29 11.76 2.34
N ILE A 13 5.61 12.19 1.28
CA ILE A 13 4.96 13.51 1.22
C ILE A 13 3.87 13.61 2.29
N MET A 14 3.02 12.60 2.44
CA MET A 14 1.96 12.59 3.47
C MET A 14 2.53 12.68 4.89
N MET A 15 3.59 11.93 5.20
CA MET A 15 4.28 12.02 6.49
C MET A 15 4.85 13.42 6.75
N GLY A 16 5.41 14.05 5.73
CA GLY A 16 5.86 15.45 5.81
C GLY A 16 4.71 16.42 6.10
N LEU A 17 3.55 16.24 5.44
CA LEU A 17 2.35 17.04 5.68
C LEU A 17 1.79 16.84 7.09
N PHE A 18 1.75 15.61 7.59
CA PHE A 18 1.33 15.32 8.96
C PHE A 18 2.23 16.02 9.97
N ASN A 19 3.55 15.96 9.79
CA ASN A 19 4.49 16.67 10.66
C ASN A 19 4.25 18.18 10.64
N VAL A 20 4.03 18.79 9.48
CA VAL A 20 3.73 20.23 9.38
C VAL A 20 2.44 20.56 10.14
N LEU A 21 1.37 19.79 9.96
CA LEU A 21 0.10 20.01 10.64
C LEU A 21 0.22 19.79 12.17
N ASP A 22 0.97 18.78 12.60
CA ASP A 22 1.29 18.55 14.03
C ASP A 22 2.02 19.78 14.61
N THR A 23 2.99 20.36 13.88
CA THR A 23 3.68 21.58 14.34
C THR A 23 2.78 22.82 14.39
N LEU A 24 1.70 22.84 13.62
CA LEU A 24 0.67 23.88 13.65
C LEU A 24 -0.39 23.64 14.76
N GLY A 25 -0.22 22.59 15.57
CA GLY A 25 -1.11 22.25 16.68
C GLY A 25 -2.29 21.36 16.30
N SER A 26 -2.32 20.80 15.09
CA SER A 26 -3.31 19.79 14.71
C SER A 26 -2.88 18.45 15.30
N ASN A 27 -3.43 18.06 16.44
CA ASN A 27 -3.13 16.75 17.02
C ASN A 27 -3.87 15.65 16.24
N MET A 28 -3.20 15.02 15.28
CA MET A 28 -3.74 13.87 14.56
C MET A 28 -3.25 12.57 15.19
N ASP A 29 -4.18 11.70 15.56
CA ASP A 29 -3.85 10.36 16.00
C ASP A 29 -3.34 9.49 14.84
N ASP A 30 -2.70 8.37 15.19
CA ASP A 30 -2.09 7.47 14.20
C ASP A 30 -3.14 6.81 13.30
N GLU A 31 -4.32 6.50 13.85
CA GLU A 31 -5.44 5.88 13.10
C GLU A 31 -5.97 6.81 12.01
N PHE A 32 -6.11 8.10 12.31
CA PHE A 32 -6.45 9.11 11.33
C PHE A 32 -5.40 9.23 10.22
N LYS A 33 -4.11 9.17 10.58
CA LYS A 33 -3.02 9.22 9.60
C LYS A 33 -3.04 7.99 8.68
N GLU A 34 -3.28 6.80 9.24
CA GLU A 34 -3.49 5.56 8.48
C GLU A 34 -4.68 5.70 7.52
N ASP A 35 -5.84 6.17 8.01
CA ASP A 35 -7.06 6.36 7.23
C ASP A 35 -6.86 7.31 6.04
N VAL A 36 -6.19 8.44 6.26
CA VAL A 36 -5.88 9.41 5.20
C VAL A 36 -4.99 8.79 4.13
N ILE A 37 -3.99 7.99 4.52
CA ILE A 37 -3.14 7.27 3.57
C ILE A 37 -3.98 6.28 2.76
N LEU A 38 -4.74 5.41 3.43
CA LEU A 38 -5.56 4.38 2.79
C LEU A 38 -6.60 4.97 1.84
N ALA A 39 -7.27 6.05 2.24
CA ALA A 39 -8.25 6.76 1.42
C ALA A 39 -7.64 7.42 0.17
N SER A 40 -6.33 7.69 0.18
CA SER A 40 -5.64 8.32 -0.95
C SER A 40 -5.15 7.33 -2.01
N LEU A 41 -5.17 6.03 -1.72
CA LEU A 41 -4.69 4.99 -2.61
C LEU A 41 -5.64 4.79 -3.80
N PRO A 42 -5.12 4.44 -4.99
CA PRO A 42 -5.95 4.19 -6.14
C PRO A 42 -6.60 2.80 -6.03
N SER A 43 -7.64 2.56 -6.84
CA SER A 43 -8.47 1.35 -6.77
C SER A 43 -7.70 0.04 -6.95
N SER A 44 -6.52 0.05 -7.59
CA SER A 44 -5.67 -1.15 -7.69
C SER A 44 -5.24 -1.72 -6.33
N PHE A 45 -5.27 -0.92 -5.25
CA PHE A 45 -4.95 -1.36 -3.90
C PHE A 45 -6.16 -1.87 -3.12
N SER A 46 -7.34 -1.98 -3.75
CA SER A 46 -8.59 -2.38 -3.06
C SER A 46 -8.49 -3.68 -2.27
N GLN A 47 -7.77 -4.68 -2.78
CA GLN A 47 -7.53 -5.94 -2.06
C GLN A 47 -6.71 -5.72 -0.78
N PHE A 48 -5.65 -4.91 -0.84
CA PHE A 48 -4.86 -4.56 0.34
C PHE A 48 -5.72 -3.83 1.38
N ILE A 49 -6.48 -2.81 0.96
CA ILE A 49 -7.36 -2.03 1.84
C ILE A 49 -8.41 -2.95 2.51
N MET A 50 -9.02 -3.85 1.75
CA MET A 50 -9.97 -4.82 2.29
C MET A 50 -9.32 -5.70 3.35
N THR A 51 -8.13 -6.24 3.08
CA THR A 51 -7.40 -7.09 4.04
C THR A 51 -7.00 -6.31 5.29
N PHE A 52 -6.52 -5.07 5.13
CA PHE A 52 -6.16 -4.17 6.24
C PHE A 52 -7.37 -3.93 7.16
N ASN A 53 -8.50 -3.51 6.58
CA ASN A 53 -9.71 -3.17 7.33
C ASN A 53 -10.35 -4.41 7.98
N MET A 54 -10.47 -5.51 7.24
CA MET A 54 -11.12 -6.73 7.76
C MET A 54 -10.34 -7.35 8.93
N ASN A 55 -9.00 -7.32 8.85
CA ASN A 55 -8.14 -7.86 9.90
C ASN A 55 -7.86 -6.85 11.02
N LYS A 56 -8.41 -5.63 10.94
CA LYS A 56 -8.15 -4.53 11.89
C LYS A 56 -6.66 -4.34 12.15
N MET A 57 -5.88 -4.38 11.07
CA MET A 57 -4.44 -4.16 11.17
C MET A 57 -4.19 -2.73 11.69
N LYS A 58 -3.13 -2.58 12.48
CA LYS A 58 -2.60 -1.30 12.93
C LYS A 58 -1.10 -1.38 12.78
N MET A 59 -0.48 -0.37 12.21
CA MET A 59 0.95 -0.41 11.95
C MET A 59 1.54 0.99 11.88
N THR A 60 2.82 1.12 12.22
CA THR A 60 3.48 2.41 12.13
C THR A 60 3.51 2.90 10.68
N LEU A 61 3.55 4.21 10.44
CA LEU A 61 3.60 4.75 9.07
C LEU A 61 4.77 4.19 8.22
N PRO A 62 5.98 3.98 8.78
CA PRO A 62 7.05 3.27 8.06
C PRO A 62 6.70 1.83 7.67
N ASP A 63 6.03 1.08 8.53
CA ASP A 63 5.61 -0.30 8.23
C ASP A 63 4.53 -0.32 7.16
N LEU A 64 3.54 0.59 7.26
CA LEU A 64 2.50 0.78 6.24
C LEU A 64 3.10 1.10 4.87
N MET A 65 4.11 1.96 4.83
CA MET A 65 4.83 2.29 3.61
C MET A 65 5.53 1.07 3.00
N ASN A 66 6.16 0.22 3.83
CA ASN A 66 6.83 -0.99 3.36
C ASN A 66 5.83 -1.99 2.76
N GLU A 67 4.74 -2.27 3.47
CA GLU A 67 3.68 -3.18 3.01
C GLU A 67 3.02 -2.67 1.72
N LEU A 68 2.73 -1.37 1.62
CA LEU A 68 2.19 -0.78 0.42
C LEU A 68 3.18 -0.83 -0.76
N THR A 69 4.48 -0.72 -0.50
CA THR A 69 5.51 -0.86 -1.54
C THR A 69 5.57 -2.29 -2.07
N VAL A 70 5.45 -3.29 -1.20
CA VAL A 70 5.34 -4.71 -1.62
C VAL A 70 4.06 -4.93 -2.43
N ALA A 71 2.92 -4.43 -1.96
CA ALA A 71 1.65 -4.52 -2.67
C ALA A 71 1.73 -3.87 -4.06
N GLU A 72 2.36 -2.71 -4.17
CA GLU A 72 2.59 -2.03 -5.46
C GLU A 72 3.40 -2.91 -6.43
N GLY A 73 4.46 -3.56 -5.94
CA GLY A 73 5.27 -4.51 -6.73
C GLY A 73 4.45 -5.67 -7.26
N ILE A 74 3.58 -6.25 -6.44
CA ILE A 74 2.66 -7.34 -6.82
C ILE A 74 1.65 -6.86 -7.86
N ILE A 75 1.08 -5.66 -7.69
CA ILE A 75 0.13 -5.06 -8.64
C ILE A 75 0.81 -4.82 -10.00
N LYS A 76 2.03 -4.27 -9.99
CA LYS A 76 2.82 -4.04 -11.22
C LYS A 76 3.20 -5.36 -11.90
N GLY A 77 3.60 -6.37 -11.13
CA GLY A 77 3.92 -7.71 -11.63
C GLY A 77 2.72 -8.43 -12.26
N HIS A 78 1.53 -8.31 -11.66
CA HIS A 78 0.29 -8.83 -12.25
C HIS A 78 -0.08 -8.14 -13.57
N LYS A 79 0.22 -6.84 -13.73
CA LYS A 79 -0.03 -6.12 -14.99
C LYS A 79 0.90 -6.58 -16.14
N SER A 80 2.04 -7.23 -15.85
CA SER A 80 2.99 -7.75 -16.84
C SER A 80 2.90 -9.26 -17.12
N GLY A 81 1.99 -9.99 -16.47
CA GLY A 81 1.92 -11.45 -16.57
C GLY A 81 0.63 -11.93 -17.23
N SER A 82 0.64 -12.14 -18.55
CA SER A 82 -0.03 -13.32 -19.08
C SER A 82 0.61 -14.52 -18.36
N ILE A 83 -0.08 -15.08 -17.38
CA ILE A 83 0.36 -16.32 -16.73
C ILE A 83 0.09 -17.44 -17.74
N ASN A 84 1.06 -17.71 -18.60
CA ASN A 84 1.17 -19.01 -19.25
C ASN A 84 1.53 -20.03 -18.16
N VAL A 85 0.49 -20.60 -17.55
CA VAL A 85 0.60 -21.86 -16.81
C VAL A 85 0.93 -22.93 -17.85
N ALA A 86 2.22 -23.20 -18.06
CA ALA A 86 2.61 -24.48 -18.62
C ALA A 86 2.57 -25.49 -17.46
N GLU A 87 1.46 -26.18 -17.38
CA GLU A 87 1.39 -27.47 -16.70
C GLU A 87 2.25 -28.44 -17.51
N GLU A 88 3.41 -28.83 -16.96
CA GLU A 88 4.13 -29.99 -17.45
C GLU A 88 4.48 -30.89 -16.27
N GLN A 89 3.68 -31.94 -16.16
CA GLN A 89 4.01 -33.17 -15.45
C GLN A 89 5.35 -33.70 -15.97
N LEU A 90 6.30 -33.99 -15.08
CA LEU A 90 7.28 -35.05 -15.34
C LEU A 90 7.72 -35.70 -14.03
N GLU A 91 7.14 -36.88 -13.79
CA GLU A 91 7.80 -37.97 -13.08
C GLU A 91 9.11 -38.35 -13.79
N CYS A 92 10.20 -38.49 -13.03
CA CYS A 92 11.38 -39.35 -13.22
C CYS A 92 12.44 -38.82 -12.22
N GLN A 93 12.95 -39.53 -11.22
CA GLN A 93 13.29 -40.95 -11.06
C GLN A 93 13.14 -41.39 -9.61
#